data_AF-A0A535X8Y7-F1
#
_entry.id   AF-A0A535X8Y7-F1
#
_cell.length_a   1.000
_cell.length_b   1.000
_cell.length_c   1.000
_cell.angle_alpha   90.00
_cell.angle_beta   90.00
_cell.angle_gamma   90.00
#
_symmetry.space_group_name_H-M   'P 1'
#
loop_
_entity.id
_entity.type
_entity.pdbx_description
1 polymer ?
#
loop_
_entity_poly.entity_id
_entity_poly.type
_entity_poly.pdbx_seq_one_letter_code
_entity_poly.pdbx_strand_id
1 'polypeptide(L)' 'MVDETDQVAAFMDQYRQPSDPGHVLVIPRAHVENIYGVGDSLGGHLFSAHARIAR' A
#
# COMPACT_ATOMS: atom_id res chain seq x y z
N MET A 1 3.70 8.43 7.43
CA MET A 1 2.74 8.06 6.36
C MET A 1 3.14 8.80 5.10
N VAL A 2 2.98 8.20 3.92
CA VAL A 2 3.26 8.86 2.62
C VAL A 2 1.97 9.11 1.81
N ASP A 3 0.94 8.28 1.96
CA ASP A 3 -0.42 8.50 1.43
C ASP A 3 -1.44 7.81 2.35
N GLU A 4 -2.65 8.34 2.44
CA GLU A 4 -3.75 7.73 3.20
C GLU A 4 -5.11 8.08 2.61
N THR A 5 -6.00 7.10 2.56
CA THR A 5 -7.41 7.22 2.17
C THR A 5 -8.27 6.40 3.13
N ASP A 6 -9.58 6.37 2.94
CA ASP A 6 -10.47 5.53 3.75
C ASP A 6 -10.22 4.02 3.57
N GLN A 7 -9.69 3.60 2.42
CA GLN A 7 -9.50 2.18 2.07
C GLN A 7 -8.05 1.71 2.13
N VAL A 8 -7.09 2.63 1.99
CA VAL A 8 -5.67 2.33 1.77
C VAL A 8 -4.80 3.24 2.60
N ALA A 9 -3.71 2.70 3.15
CA ALA A 9 -2.64 3.44 3.79
C ALA A 9 -1.30 3.09 3.13
N ALA A 10 -0.37 4.04 3.08
CA ALA A 10 0.97 3.79 2.57
C ALA A 10 2.06 4.43 3.43
N PHE A 11 3.14 3.69 3.70
CA PHE A 11 4.30 4.15 4.48
C PHE A 11 5.61 3.57 3.97
N MET A 12 6.69 4.29 4.26
CA MET A 12 8.05 3.79 4.10
C MET A 12 8.30 2.54 4.96
N ASP A 13 8.79 1.48 4.32
CA ASP A 13 9.19 0.25 4.98
C ASP A 13 10.51 0.46 5.74
N GLN A 14 10.43 0.58 7.07
CA GLN A 14 11.60 0.81 7.93
C GLN A 14 12.60 -0.34 7.90
N TYR A 15 12.17 -1.58 7.59
CA TYR A 15 13.07 -2.73 7.51
C TYR A 15 13.88 -2.75 6.20
N ARG A 16 13.40 -2.06 5.17
CA ARG A 16 14.09 -1.90 3.89
C ARG A 16 14.97 -0.65 3.85
N GLN A 17 14.75 0.30 4.76
CA GLN A 17 15.60 1.48 4.88
C GLN A 17 16.90 1.19 5.65
N PRO A 18 18.04 1.80 5.27
CA PRO A 18 18.27 2.66 4.10
C PRO A 18 18.71 1.87 2.85
N SER A 19 18.75 0.53 2.90
CA SER A 19 19.29 -0.32 1.82
C SER A 19 18.50 -0.25 0.52
N ASP A 20 17.20 0.10 0.58
CA ASP A 20 16.33 0.32 -0.57
C ASP A 20 15.56 1.65 -0.40
N PRO A 21 16.21 2.79 -0.71
CA PRO A 21 15.62 4.11 -0.54
C PRO A 21 14.34 4.27 -1.35
N GLY A 22 13.27 4.72 -0.67
CA GLY A 22 11.97 4.92 -1.32
C GLY A 22 11.07 3.68 -1.36
N HIS A 23 11.50 2.56 -0.76
CA HIS A 23 10.63 1.39 -0.62
C HIS A 23 9.41 1.69 0.28
N VAL A 24 8.23 1.68 -0.33
CA VAL A 24 6.94 1.96 0.31
C VAL A 24 6.06 0.71 0.30
N LEU A 25 5.40 0.45 1.42
CA LEU A 25 4.30 -0.51 1.51
C LEU A 25 2.97 0.21 1.31
N VAL A 26 2.14 -0.33 0.42
CA VAL A 26 0.75 0.09 0.21
C VAL A 26 -0.15 -1.02 0.70
N ILE A 27 -0.93 -0.75 1.75
CA ILE A 27 -1.73 -1.77 2.45
C ILE A 27 -3.21 -1.38 2.52
N PRO A 28 -4.12 -2.37 2.56
CA PRO A 28 -5.52 -2.09 2.86
C PRO A 28 -5.66 -1.68 4.33
N ARG A 29 -6.61 -0.80 4.61
CA ARG A 29 -7.00 -0.46 5.99
C ARG A 29 -7.92 -1.51 6.61
N ALA A 30 -8.66 -2.24 5.76
CA ALA A 30 -9.41 -3.41 6.19
C ALA A 30 -8.46 -4.58 6.46
N HIS A 31 -8.74 -5.36 7.50
CA HIS A 31 -8.00 -6.59 7.75
C HIS A 31 -8.38 -7.63 6.68
N VAL A 32 -7.38 -8.05 5.91
CA VAL A 32 -7.43 -9.19 5.00
C VAL A 32 -6.19 -10.03 5.27
N GLU A 33 -6.38 -11.34 5.46
CA GLU A 33 -5.30 -12.23 5.89
C GLU A 33 -4.14 -12.27 4.88
N ASN A 34 -4.48 -12.29 3.59
CA ASN A 34 -3.53 -12.36 2.50
C ASN A 34 -4.17 -11.87 1.19
N ILE A 35 -3.38 -11.90 0.10
CA ILE A 35 -3.80 -11.40 -1.21
C ILE A 35 -5.03 -12.10 -1.78
N TYR A 36 -5.31 -13.36 -1.41
CA TYR A 36 -6.49 -14.08 -1.89
C TYR A 36 -7.79 -13.55 -1.29
N GLY A 37 -7.71 -12.78 -0.20
CA GLY A 37 -8.84 -12.05 0.39
C GLY A 37 -9.10 -10.69 -0.24
N VAL A 38 -8.26 -10.24 -1.17
CA VAL A 38 -8.41 -8.94 -1.85
C VAL A 38 -9.34 -9.10 -3.05
N GLY A 39 -10.60 -8.70 -2.90
CA GLY A 39 -11.54 -8.63 -4.02
C GLY A 39 -11.25 -7.46 -4.97
N ASP A 40 -11.81 -7.52 -6.18
CA ASP A 40 -11.53 -6.58 -7.28
C ASP A 40 -11.66 -5.11 -6.90
N SER A 41 -12.69 -4.75 -6.12
CA SER A 41 -12.91 -3.37 -5.67
C SER A 41 -11.74 -2.84 -4.80
N LEU A 42 -11.35 -3.60 -3.77
CA LEU A 42 -10.23 -3.24 -2.90
C LEU A 42 -8.90 -3.29 -3.67
N GLY A 43 -8.73 -4.26 -4.56
CA GLY A 43 -7.58 -4.36 -5.46
C GLY A 43 -7.43 -3.11 -6.32
N GLY A 44 -8.53 -2.59 -6.88
CA GLY A 44 -8.54 -1.35 -7.65
C GLY A 44 -8.07 -0.13 -6.85
N HIS A 45 -8.51 -0.01 -5.59
CA HIS A 45 -8.05 1.05 -4.69
C HIS A 45 -6.55 0.92 -4.39
N LEU A 46 -6.06 -0.29 -4.11
CA LEU A 46 -4.65 -0.56 -3.86
C LEU A 46 -3.78 -0.19 -5.06
N PHE A 47 -4.09 -0.68 -6.26
CA PHE A 47 -3.30 -0.40 -7.47
C PHE A 47 -3.35 1.09 -7.87
N SER A 48 -4.49 1.74 -7.67
CA SER A 48 -4.60 3.19 -7.87
C SER A 48 -3.67 3.96 -6.93
N ALA A 49 -3.54 3.53 -5.67
CA ALA A 49 -2.59 4.13 -4.72
C ALA A 49 -1.14 3.89 -5.14
N HIS A 50 -0.78 2.67 -5.57
CA HIS A 50 0.57 2.39 -6.11
C HIS A 50 0.93 3.36 -7.24
N ALA A 51 0.03 3.56 -8.21
CA ALA A 51 0.26 4.46 -9.34
C ALA A 51 0.36 5.94 -8.94
N ARG A 52 -0.28 6.38 -7.85
CA ARG A 52 -0.13 7.74 -7.32
C ARG A 52 1.21 7.93 -6.61
N ILE A 53 1.62 6.96 -5.80
CA ILE A 53 2.82 7.03 -4.95
C ILE A 53 4.10 6.85 -5.75
N ALA A 54 4.07 6.04 -6.82
CA ALA A 54 5.24 5.77 -7.67
C ALA A 54 5.60 6.93 -8.62
N ARG A 55 4.82 8.01 -8.67
CA ARG A 55 5.10 9.21 -9.47
C ARG A 55 6.04 10.15 -8.73
#